data_AF-A0A6M2AG26-F1
#
_entry.id   AF-A0A6M2AG26-F1
#
_cell.length_a   1.000
_cell.length_b   1.000
_cell.length_c   1.000
_cell.angle_alpha   90.00
_cell.angle_beta   90.00
_cell.angle_gamma   90.00
#
_symmetry.space_group_name_H-M   'P 1'
#
loop_
_entity.id
_entity.type
_entity.pdbx_description
1 polymer ?
#
loop_
_entity_poly.entity_id
_entity_poly.type
_entity_poly.pdbx_seq_one_letter_code
_entity_poly.pdbx_strand_id
1 'polypeptide(L)' 'MLKKYNWELARHGSNHDIWTNGEICEPIPRHREINELLAKKILNKAKRNRGIK' A
#
# COMPACT_ATOMS: atom_id res chain seq x y z
N MET A 1 7.59 -0.08 -5.21
CA MET A 1 7.19 1.35 -5.15
C MET A 1 6.86 1.82 -3.74
N LEU A 2 6.17 1.03 -2.91
CA LEU A 2 5.79 1.41 -1.53
C LEU A 2 6.93 1.33 -0.49
N LYS A 3 7.84 0.36 -0.63
CA LYS A 3 9.05 0.27 0.21
C LYS A 3 9.90 1.55 0.27
N LYS A 4 9.81 2.42 -0.75
CA LYS A 4 10.52 3.72 -0.78
C LYS A 4 9.92 4.76 0.19
N TYR A 5 8.72 4.51 0.71
CA TYR A 5 8.00 5.40 1.62
C TYR A 5 7.93 4.85 3.05
N ASN A 6 8.76 3.86 3.39
CA ASN A 6 8.68 3.08 4.64
C ASN A 6 7.34 2.36 4.81
N TRP A 7 6.77 1.89 3.70
CA TRP A 7 5.64 0.98 3.74
C TRP A 7 6.17 -0.45 3.61
N GLU A 8 5.79 -1.28 4.56
CA GLU A 8 6.11 -2.70 4.66
C GLU A 8 4.86 -3.54 4.41
N LEU A 9 5.12 -4.78 4.03
CA LEU A 9 4.04 -5.72 3.74
C LEU A 9 3.71 -6.46 5.03
N ALA A 10 2.56 -6.15 5.62
CA ALA A 10 2.13 -6.75 6.88
C ALA A 10 1.69 -8.20 6.68
N ARG A 11 0.90 -8.46 5.64
CA ARG A 11 0.32 -9.79 5.42
C ARG A 11 -0.02 -10.04 3.95
N HIS A 12 0.22 -11.26 3.51
CA HIS A 12 -0.30 -11.76 2.26
C HIS A 12 -1.67 -12.40 2.47
N GLY A 13 -2.67 -11.93 1.73
CA GLY A 13 -3.97 -12.58 1.60
C GLY A 13 -4.11 -13.22 0.21
N SER A 14 -5.05 -14.16 0.07
CA SER A 14 -5.24 -14.91 -1.19
C SER A 14 -5.55 -13.99 -2.38
N ASN A 15 -6.36 -12.94 -2.19
CA ASN A 15 -6.76 -11.98 -3.23
C ASN A 15 -6.11 -10.58 -3.11
N HIS A 16 -5.63 -10.22 -1.93
CA HIS A 16 -5.04 -8.90 -1.67
C HIS A 16 -3.88 -9.00 -0.69
N ASP A 17 -2.91 -8.11 -0.82
CA ASP A 17 -1.78 -7.91 0.08
C ASP A 17 -2.08 -6.75 1.02
N ILE A 18 -1.86 -6.92 2.33
CA ILE A 18 -2.05 -5.85 3.31
C ILE A 18 -0.70 -5.17 3.54
N TRP A 19 -0.61 -3.89 3.19
CA TRP A 19 0.55 -3.06 3.42
C TRP A 19 0.32 -2.16 4.63
N THR A 20 1.36 -1.95 5.42
CA THR A 20 1.35 -1.03 6.57
C THR A 20 2.57 -0.12 6.54
N ASN A 21 2.46 1.06 7.14
CA ASN A 21 3.59 1.94 7.41
C ASN A 21 3.91 2.06 8.92
N GLY A 22 3.33 1.17 9.74
CA GLY A 22 3.41 1.20 11.21
C GLY A 22 2.25 1.95 11.88
N GLU A 23 1.61 2.88 11.17
CA GLU A 23 0.49 3.68 11.70
C GLU A 23 -0.85 3.35 11.00
N ILE A 24 -0.79 3.03 9.72
CA ILE A 24 -1.94 2.83 8.82
C ILE A 24 -1.76 1.49 8.12
N CYS A 25 -2.85 0.75 7.94
CA CYS A 25 -2.90 -0.49 7.16
C CYS A 25 -3.83 -0.32 5.97
N GLU A 26 -3.38 -0.67 4.77
CA GLU A 26 -4.17 -0.62 3.53
C GLU A 26 -4.12 -1.97 2.80
N PRO A 27 -5.29 -2.56 2.46
CA PRO A 27 -5.36 -3.72 1.60
C PRO A 27 -5.17 -3.32 0.12
N ILE A 28 -4.12 -3.83 -0.50
CA ILE A 28 -3.79 -3.64 -1.90
C ILE A 28 -4.15 -4.91 -2.67
N PRO A 29 -5.16 -4.88 -3.56
CA PRO A 29 -5.53 -6.05 -4.35
C PRO A 29 -4.40 -6.47 -5.29
N ARG A 30 -4.18 -7.78 -5.43
CA ARG A 30 -3.17 -8.36 -6.35
C ARG A 30 -3.66 -8.53 -7.78
N HIS A 31 -4.63 -7.70 -8.20
CA HIS A 31 -5.16 -7.76 -9.56
C HIS A 31 -4.25 -7.01 -10.55
N ARG A 32 -3.99 -7.65 -11.68
CA ARG A 32 -3.20 -7.09 -12.80
C ARG A 32 -3.90 -5.89 -13.46
N GLU A 33 -5.22 -5.78 -13.28
CA GLU A 33 -6.07 -4.64 -13.70
C GLU A 33 -6.65 -3.92 -12.47
N ILE A 34 -5.79 -3.45 -11.58
CA ILE A 34 -6.22 -2.45 -10.59
C ILE A 34 -6.58 -1.15 -11.32
N ASN A 35 -7.76 -0.61 -11.05
CA ASN A 35 -8.19 0.69 -11.55
C ASN A 35 -7.11 1.73 -11.23
N GLU A 36 -6.56 2.39 -12.26
CA GLU A 36 -5.45 3.34 -12.11
C GLU A 36 -5.73 4.45 -11.10
N LEU A 37 -7.02 4.83 -10.93
CA LEU A 37 -7.44 5.80 -9.93
C LEU A 37 -7.19 5.29 -8.51
N LEU A 38 -7.45 4.01 -8.25
CA LEU A 38 -7.19 3.38 -6.95
C LEU A 38 -5.68 3.30 -6.69
N ALA A 39 -4.90 2.87 -7.69
CA ALA A 39 -3.45 2.83 -7.58
C ALA A 39 -2.84 4.21 -7.29
N LYS A 40 -3.31 5.26 -8.00
CA LYS A 40 -2.89 6.65 -7.75
C LYS A 40 -3.28 7.13 -6.36
N LYS A 41 -4.48 6.82 -5.87
CA LYS A 41 -4.92 7.17 -4.51
C LYS A 41 -4.03 6.53 -3.44
N ILE A 42 -3.76 5.23 -3.57
CA ILE A 42 -2.88 4.50 -2.63
C ILE A 42 -1.48 5.11 -2.65
N LEU A 43 -0.92 5.40 -3.83
CA LEU A 43 0.41 6.01 -3.95
C LEU A 43 0.46 7.41 -3.32
N ASN A 44 -0.55 8.24 -3.55
CA ASN A 44 -0.64 9.57 -2.93
C ASN A 44 -0.77 9.48 -1.41
N LYS A 45 -1.55 8.52 -0.91
CA LYS A 45 -1.68 8.25 0.52
C LYS A 45 -0.35 7.82 1.13
N ALA A 46 0.38 6.92 0.45
CA ALA A 46 1.69 6.49 0.89
C ALA A 46 2.75 7.60 0.85
N LYS A 47 2.68 8.50 -0.15
CA LYS A 47 3.53 9.70 -0.22
C LYS A 47 3.27 10.66 0.94
N ARG A 48 2.00 10.87 1.29
CA ARG A 48 1.59 11.78 2.37
C ARG A 48 1.86 11.21 3.75
N ASN A 49 1.67 9.90 3.93
CA ASN A 49 1.89 9.18 5.17
C ASN A 49 3.17 8.34 5.06
N ARG A 50 4.32 9.03 4.95
CA ARG A 50 5.62 8.35 5.05
C ARG A 50 5.74 7.77 6.45
N GLY A 51 6.05 6.48 6.55
CA GLY A 51 6.30 5.84 7.84
C GLY A 51 7.47 6.54 8.55
N ILE A 52 7.25 6.91 9.81
CA ILE A 52 8.28 7.42 10.69
C ILE A 52 9.11 6.18 11.09
N LYS A 53 10.29 6.03 10.48
CA LYS A 53 11.22 4.96 10.82
C LYS A 53 12.26 5.48 11.77
#